data_AF-A0A9X1K8H5-F1
#
_entry.id   AF-A0A9X1K8H5-F1
#
_cell.length_a   1.000
_cell.length_b   1.000
_cell.length_c   1.000
_cell.angle_alpha   90.00
_cell.angle_beta   90.00
_cell.angle_gamma   90.00
#
_symmetry.space_group_name_H-M   'P 1'
#
loop_
_entity.id
_entity.type
_entity.pdbx_description
1 polymer ?
#
loop_
_entity_poly.entity_id
_entity_poly.type
_entity_poly.pdbx_seq_one_letter_code
_entity_poly.pdbx_strand_id
1 'polypeptide(L)'
;MNEEQELQRGLKNRHVQLISIGGAIGTGLFLGSGKSIQLAGPSILLAYLITGCICFFIMRALGELLLSNTNNHSFLDFVAEYLGKKAAFITGWTYWFCWVSIAMA
;
A
#
# COMPACT_ATOMS: atom_id res chain seq x y z
N MET A 1 -28.12 4.16 -24.33
CA MET A 1 -28.37 3.50 -23.03
C MET A 1 -27.00 3.03 -22.57
N ASN A 2 -26.32 3.82 -21.73
CA ASN A 2 -25.05 3.40 -21.16
C ASN A 2 -25.37 2.32 -20.14
N GLU A 3 -25.09 1.07 -20.48
CA GLU A 3 -25.07 -0.03 -19.52
C GLU A 3 -23.87 0.21 -18.60
N GLU A 4 -24.10 0.88 -17.48
CA GLU A 4 -23.13 0.90 -16.39
C GLU A 4 -22.95 -0.55 -15.94
N GLN A 5 -21.87 -1.19 -16.42
CA GLN A 5 -21.47 -2.53 -15.96
C GLN A 5 -21.13 -2.42 -14.47
N GLU A 6 -22.15 -2.62 -13.64
CA GLU A 6 -21.99 -2.59 -12.19
C GLU A 6 -21.15 -3.80 -11.78
N LEU A 7 -19.97 -3.55 -11.22
CA LEU A 7 -19.07 -4.60 -10.77
C LEU A 7 -19.77 -5.43 -9.68
N GLN A 8 -19.93 -6.73 -9.92
CA GLN A 8 -20.48 -7.62 -8.91
C GLN A 8 -19.53 -7.71 -7.71
N ARG A 9 -20.03 -7.36 -6.51
CA ARG A 9 -19.30 -7.51 -5.25
C ARG A 9 -19.14 -9.00 -4.89
N GLY A 10 -18.15 -9.67 -5.48
CA GLY A 10 -17.87 -11.10 -5.29
C GLY A 10 -16.64 -11.41 -4.41
N LEU A 11 -15.84 -10.41 -4.02
CA LEU A 11 -14.66 -10.63 -3.18
C LEU A 11 -15.09 -10.97 -1.75
N LYS A 12 -14.88 -12.23 -1.36
CA LYS A 12 -14.98 -12.68 0.03
C LYS A 12 -13.79 -12.18 0.83
N ASN A 13 -13.94 -12.08 2.15
CA ASN A 13 -12.87 -11.66 3.07
C ASN A 13 -11.54 -12.41 2.84
N ARG A 14 -11.62 -13.73 2.58
CA ARG A 14 -10.45 -14.56 2.24
C ARG A 14 -9.74 -14.10 0.97
N HIS A 15 -10.46 -13.68 -0.07
CA HIS A 15 -9.84 -13.19 -1.31
C HIS A 15 -9.07 -11.90 -1.05
N VAL A 16 -9.65 -10.97 -0.28
CA VAL A 16 -9.00 -9.70 0.10
C VAL A 16 -7.73 -9.97 0.92
N GLN A 17 -7.79 -10.91 1.88
CA GLN A 17 -6.62 -11.31 2.66
C GLN A 17 -5.52 -11.92 1.77
N LEU A 18 -5.87 -12.81 0.85
CA LEU A 18 -4.88 -13.41 -0.07
C LEU A 18 -4.23 -12.36 -0.98
N ILE A 19 -4.98 -11.37 -1.46
CA ILE A 19 -4.44 -10.23 -2.22
C ILE A 19 -3.45 -9.44 -1.36
N SER A 20 -3.81 -9.15 -0.11
CA SER A 20 -2.93 -8.41 0.81
C SER A 20 -1.64 -9.17 1.15
N ILE A 21 -1.72 -10.49 1.38
CA ILE A 21 -0.55 -11.33 1.68
C ILE A 21 0.35 -11.44 0.45
N GLY A 22 -0.24 -11.65 -0.73
CA GLY A 22 0.51 -11.72 -2.00
C GLY A 22 1.26 -10.42 -2.29
N GLY A 23 0.60 -9.27 -2.08
CA GLY A 23 1.24 -7.95 -2.22
C GLY A 23 2.32 -7.67 -1.18
N ALA A 24 2.09 -8.05 0.08
CA ALA A 24 3.02 -7.79 1.18
C ALA A 24 4.29 -8.65 1.14
N ILE A 25 4.17 -9.93 0.78
CA ILE A 25 5.34 -10.82 0.62
C ILE A 25 6.08 -10.43 -0.66
N GLY A 26 5.37 -10.34 -1.78
CA GLY A 26 5.79 -9.69 -3.02
C GLY A 26 7.22 -9.98 -3.53
N THR A 27 7.67 -9.13 -4.44
CA THR A 27 9.07 -9.16 -4.91
C THR A 27 10.03 -8.55 -3.89
N GLY A 28 9.58 -7.62 -3.04
CA GLY A 28 10.44 -6.92 -2.07
C GLY A 28 11.13 -7.85 -1.07
N LEU A 29 10.43 -8.86 -0.55
CA LEU A 29 11.02 -9.85 0.37
C LEU A 29 12.03 -10.75 -0.36
N PHE A 30 11.80 -11.11 -1.63
CA PHE A 30 12.72 -12.03 -2.32
C PHE A 30 13.91 -11.31 -2.98
N LEU A 31 13.67 -10.16 -3.60
CA LEU A 31 14.64 -9.40 -4.38
C LEU A 31 15.53 -8.52 -3.48
N GLY A 32 14.98 -8.02 -2.36
CA GLY A 32 15.69 -7.15 -1.42
C GLY A 32 16.36 -7.86 -0.24
N SER A 33 15.87 -9.03 0.19
CA SER A 33 16.38 -9.66 1.43
C SER A 33 17.82 -10.13 1.32
N GLY A 34 18.25 -10.70 0.19
CA GLY A 34 19.63 -11.20 0.06
C GLY A 34 20.68 -10.12 0.31
N LYS A 35 20.53 -8.97 -0.35
CA LYS A 35 21.41 -7.80 -0.16
C LYS A 35 21.29 -7.22 1.25
N SER A 36 20.08 -7.17 1.80
CA SER A 36 19.83 -6.64 3.14
C SER A 36 20.45 -7.53 4.23
N ILE A 37 20.39 -8.86 4.06
CA ILE A 37 21.00 -9.84 4.96
C ILE A 37 22.52 -9.74 4.88
N GLN A 38 23.09 -9.59 3.68
CA GLN A 38 24.52 -9.42 3.52
C GLN A 38 25.05 -8.14 4.19
N LEU A 39 24.27 -7.05 4.16
CA LEU A 39 24.65 -5.77 4.77
C LEU A 39 24.46 -5.75 6.30
N ALA A 40 23.34 -6.26 6.81
CA ALA A 40 22.98 -6.16 8.22
C ALA A 40 23.37 -7.40 9.06
N GLY A 41 23.61 -8.55 8.43
CA GLY A 41 23.88 -9.81 9.12
C GLY A 41 22.72 -10.23 10.06
N PRO A 42 23.00 -10.87 11.20
CA PRO A 42 21.96 -11.32 12.15
C PRO A 42 21.07 -10.19 12.70
N SER A 43 21.57 -8.94 12.68
CA SER A 43 20.82 -7.77 13.17
C SER A 43 19.62 -7.38 12.29
N ILE A 44 19.50 -7.97 11.09
CA ILE A 44 18.39 -7.71 10.19
C ILE A 44 17.02 -8.03 10.82
N LEU A 45 16.95 -9.00 11.73
CA LEU A 45 15.72 -9.32 12.45
C LEU A 45 15.21 -8.14 13.28
N LEU A 46 16.12 -7.42 13.95
CA LEU A 46 15.77 -6.20 14.70
C LEU A 46 15.34 -5.09 13.75
N ALA A 47 16.02 -4.92 12.62
CA ALA A 47 15.66 -3.92 11.61
C ALA A 47 14.25 -4.17 11.03
N TYR A 48 13.92 -5.43 10.70
CA TYR A 48 12.59 -5.82 10.24
C TYR A 48 11.52 -5.66 11.32
N LEU A 49 11.84 -5.96 12.58
CA LEU A 49 10.90 -5.81 13.69
C LEU A 49 10.54 -4.35 13.91
N ILE A 50 11.55 -3.46 13.97
CA ILE A 50 11.32 -2.02 14.15
C ILE A 50 10.54 -1.45 12.96
N THR A 51 10.97 -1.76 11.74
CA THR A 51 10.29 -1.31 10.52
C THR A 51 8.86 -1.83 10.45
N GLY A 52 8.64 -3.11 10.79
CA GLY A 52 7.33 -3.74 10.83
C GLY A 52 6.41 -3.09 11.87
N CYS A 53 6.92 -2.77 13.05
CA CYS A 53 6.16 -2.03 14.06
C CYS A 53 5.71 -0.65 13.55
N ILE A 54 6.60 0.11 12.91
CA ILE A 54 6.26 1.41 12.35
C ILE A 54 5.20 1.26 11.24
N CYS A 55 5.41 0.33 10.30
CA CYS A 55 4.46 0.04 9.24
C CYS A 55 3.08 -0.39 9.78
N PHE A 56 3.03 -1.17 10.86
CA PHE A 56 1.79 -1.57 11.50
C PHE A 56 0.98 -0.37 12.00
N PHE A 57 1.63 0.59 12.67
CA PHE A 57 0.96 1.81 13.12
C PHE A 57 0.45 2.67 11.96
N ILE A 58 1.25 2.80 10.88
CA ILE A 58 0.83 3.53 9.67
C ILE A 58 -0.41 2.86 9.05
N MET A 59 -0.42 1.53 8.91
CA MET A 59 -1.59 0.84 8.33
C MET A 59 -2.82 0.87 9.22
N ARG A 60 -2.66 0.85 10.55
CA ARG A 60 -3.79 1.09 11.45
C ARG A 60 -4.38 2.48 11.26
N ALA A 61 -3.55 3.52 11.26
CA ALA A 61 -3.99 4.89 11.07
C ALA A 61 -4.67 5.09 9.71
N LEU A 62 -4.10 4.51 8.65
CA LEU A 62 -4.70 4.56 7.32
C LEU A 62 -6.04 3.81 7.27
N GLY A 63 -6.15 2.65 7.91
CA GLY A 63 -7.42 1.91 7.99
C GLY A 63 -8.52 2.69 8.71
N GLU A 64 -8.18 3.37 9.80
CA GLU A 64 -9.11 4.25 10.52
C GLU A 64 -9.52 5.46 9.66
N LEU A 65 -8.58 6.04 8.90
CA LEU A 65 -8.87 7.11 7.95
C LEU A 65 -9.84 6.66 6.85
N LEU A 66 -9.61 5.49 6.24
CA LEU A 66 -10.49 4.94 5.20
C LEU A 66 -11.90 4.63 5.72
N LEU A 67 -12.03 4.23 6.99
CA LEU A 67 -13.32 3.98 7.63
C LEU A 67 -14.03 5.26 8.09
N SER A 68 -13.30 6.36 8.27
CA SER A 68 -13.87 7.63 8.76
C SER A 68 -14.81 8.30 7.75
N ASN A 69 -14.53 8.16 6.44
CA ASN A 69 -15.36 8.73 5.39
C ASN A 69 -15.44 7.77 4.20
N THR A 70 -16.51 6.98 4.12
CA THR A 70 -16.69 5.96 3.09
C THR A 70 -16.99 6.52 1.70
N ASN A 71 -17.19 7.84 1.57
CA ASN A 71 -17.36 8.49 0.27
C ASN A 71 -16.04 8.61 -0.50
N ASN A 72 -14.91 8.55 0.21
CA ASN A 72 -13.57 8.54 -0.37
C ASN A 72 -13.11 7.10 -0.54
N HIS A 73 -12.89 6.69 -1.79
CA HIS A 73 -12.57 5.31 -2.13
C HIS A 73 -11.05 5.07 -2.22
N SER A 74 -10.26 6.15 -2.30
CA SER A 74 -8.79 6.08 -2.37
C SER A 74 -8.13 6.97 -1.32
N PHE A 75 -6.92 6.59 -0.90
CA PHE A 75 -6.08 7.44 -0.04
C PHE A 75 -5.78 8.80 -0.69
N LEU A 76 -5.74 8.88 -2.03
CA LEU A 76 -5.53 10.13 -2.76
C LEU A 76 -6.70 11.11 -2.57
N ASP A 77 -7.92 10.62 -2.37
CA ASP A 77 -9.09 11.46 -2.12
C ASP A 77 -8.96 12.14 -0.76
N PHE A 78 -8.47 11.42 0.25
CA PHE A 78 -8.15 12.00 1.56
C PHE A 78 -7.02 13.02 1.48
N VAL A 79 -5.99 12.79 0.66
CA VAL A 79 -4.94 13.80 0.42
C VAL A 79 -5.54 15.04 -0.25
N ALA A 80 -6.46 14.86 -1.20
CA ALA A 80 -7.13 15.98 -1.86
C ALA A 80 -8.03 16.78 -0.90
N GLU A 81 -8.71 16.11 0.02
CA GLU A 81 -9.59 16.71 1.02
C GLU A 81 -8.80 17.46 2.10
N TYR A 82 -7.75 16.86 2.67
CA TYR A 82 -7.00 17.45 3.78
C TYR A 82 -5.85 18.38 3.34
N LEU A 83 -5.12 18.04 2.28
CA LEU A 83 -3.94 18.79 1.82
C LEU A 83 -4.21 19.60 0.53
N GLY A 84 -5.36 19.39 -0.10
CA GLY A 84 -5.78 20.10 -1.30
C GLY A 84 -5.41 19.39 -2.62
N LYS A 85 -6.10 19.79 -3.69
CA LYS A 85 -6.02 19.15 -5.02
C LYS A 85 -4.62 19.14 -5.63
N LYS A 86 -3.80 20.17 -5.39
CA LYS A 86 -2.42 20.23 -5.91
C LYS A 86 -1.52 19.19 -5.23
N ALA A 87 -1.65 19.03 -3.92
CA ALA A 87 -0.90 18.02 -3.16
C ALA A 87 -1.31 16.61 -3.59
N ALA A 88 -2.60 16.38 -3.82
CA ALA A 88 -3.10 15.10 -4.33
C ALA A 88 -2.55 14.77 -5.73
N PHE A 89 -2.47 15.76 -6.63
CA PHE A 89 -1.88 15.57 -7.96
C PHE A 89 -0.42 15.15 -7.88
N ILE A 90 0.39 15.85 -7.07
CA ILE A 90 1.81 15.52 -6.88
C ILE A 90 1.94 14.11 -6.27
N THR A 91 1.18 13.82 -5.22
CA THR A 91 1.20 12.52 -4.54
C THR A 91 0.78 11.38 -5.48
N GLY A 92 -0.23 11.60 -6.32
CA GLY A 92 -0.68 10.63 -7.32
C GLY A 92 0.41 10.32 -8.35
N TRP A 93 1.10 11.35 -8.86
CA TRP A 93 2.24 11.15 -9.76
C TRP A 93 3.40 10.43 -9.08
N THR A 94 3.78 10.82 -7.87
CA THR A 94 4.83 10.13 -7.10
C THR A 94 4.48 8.66 -6.86
N TYR A 95 3.21 8.36 -6.55
CA TYR A 95 2.73 7.00 -6.38
C TYR A 95 2.82 6.19 -7.67
N TRP A 96 2.42 6.76 -8.80
CA TRP A 96 2.53 6.11 -10.11
C TRP A 96 3.99 5.82 -10.47
N PHE A 97 4.90 6.79 -10.30
CA PHE A 97 6.33 6.60 -10.54
C PHE A 97 6.95 5.52 -9.63
N CYS A 98 6.52 5.45 -8.37
CA CYS A 98 6.95 4.40 -7.45
C CYS A 98 6.60 3.01 -8.01
N TRP A 99 5.37 2.82 -8.48
CA TRP A 99 4.93 1.56 -9.09
C TRP A 99 5.69 1.22 -10.37
N VAL A 100 5.93 2.19 -11.25
CA VAL A 100 6.74 1.98 -12.46
C VAL A 100 8.16 1.56 -12.11
N SER A 101 8.78 2.23 -11.12
CA SER A 101 10.13 1.88 -10.67
C SER A 101 10.20 0.47 -10.09
N ILE A 102 9.18 0.04 -9.35
CA ILE A 102 9.11 -1.33 -8.80
C ILE A 102 8.89 -2.35 -9.91
N ALA A 103 8.07 -2.04 -10.92
CA ALA A 103 7.79 -2.96 -12.03
C ALA A 103 8.99 -3.14 -12.98
N MET A 104 9.88 -2.14 -13.06
CA MET A 104 11.08 -2.19 -13.91
C MET A 104 12.31 -2.80 -13.21
N ALA A 105 12.29 -2.93 -11.87
CA ALA A 105 13.41 -3.44 -11.06
C ALA A 105 13.34 -4.97 -10.87
#